data_AF-A0A2N2IWZ2-F1
#
_entry.id   AF-A0A2N2IWZ2-F1
#
_cell.length_a   1.000
_cell.length_b   1.000
_cell.length_c   1.000
_cell.angle_alpha   90.00
_cell.angle_beta   90.00
_cell.angle_gamma   90.00
#
_symmetry.space_group_name_H-M   'P 1'
#
loop_
_entity.id
_entity.type
_entity.pdbx_description
1 polymer ?
#
loop_
_entity_poly.entity_id
_entity_poly.type
_entity_poly.pdbx_seq_one_letter_code
_entity_poly.pdbx_strand_id
1 'polypeptide(L)'
;MPLISSPTELTTSATDALLAIECAVIIALLLRTAPTNRWRTTLWCWVFTLLAIASFLGALAHGLEMPTPMRTALWTPLYLSLGILVVLFIVGAVADWRGKEMAMRLVPWGLGMSAAFLGLTALLGGTFM
;
A
#
# COMPACT_ATOMS: atom_id res chain seq x y z
N MET A 1 -18.89 1.70 16.09
CA MET A 1 -19.47 1.45 14.75
C MET A 1 -19.85 -0.01 14.69
N PRO A 2 -21.05 -0.37 14.21
CA PRO A 2 -21.40 -1.76 13.99
C PRO A 2 -20.55 -2.37 12.87
N LEU A 3 -20.45 -3.70 12.87
CA LEU A 3 -19.81 -4.45 11.80
C LEU A 3 -20.71 -4.47 10.56
N ILE A 4 -20.10 -4.54 9.38
CA ILE A 4 -20.85 -4.71 8.13
C ILE A 4 -21.61 -6.05 8.14
N SER A 5 -22.81 -6.04 7.57
CA SER A 5 -23.68 -7.22 7.56
C SER A 5 -23.33 -8.24 6.46
N SER A 6 -22.46 -7.88 5.50
CA SER A 6 -22.09 -8.73 4.37
C SER A 6 -20.98 -9.73 4.75
N PRO A 7 -21.22 -11.05 4.66
CA PRO A 7 -20.19 -12.04 4.96
C PRO A 7 -18.92 -11.89 4.13
N THR A 8 -19.05 -11.52 2.85
CA THR A 8 -17.91 -11.33 1.95
C THR A 8 -17.03 -10.16 2.40
N GLU A 9 -17.64 -9.04 2.78
CA GLU A 9 -16.92 -7.87 3.27
C GLU A 9 -16.21 -8.16 4.61
N LEU A 10 -16.84 -8.95 5.49
CA LEU A 10 -16.20 -9.42 6.72
C LEU A 10 -15.00 -10.33 6.46
N THR A 11 -15.09 -11.23 5.47
CA THR A 11 -13.94 -12.06 5.10
C THR A 11 -12.81 -11.23 4.52
N THR A 12 -13.11 -10.24 3.66
CA THR A 12 -12.11 -9.29 3.14
C THR A 12 -11.46 -8.50 4.27
N SER A 13 -12.26 -8.01 5.22
CA SER A 13 -11.77 -7.30 6.40
C SER A 13 -10.80 -8.15 7.23
N ALA A 14 -11.15 -9.43 7.44
CA ALA A 14 -10.31 -10.36 8.19
C ALA A 14 -9.00 -10.67 7.45
N THR A 15 -9.03 -10.89 6.14
CA THR A 15 -7.80 -11.12 5.35
C THR A 15 -6.91 -9.89 5.31
N ASP A 16 -7.50 -8.70 5.20
CA ASP A 16 -6.78 -7.43 5.23
C ASP A 16 -6.09 -7.19 6.59
N ALA A 17 -6.78 -7.50 7.70
CA ALA A 17 -6.20 -7.42 9.02
C ALA A 17 -5.03 -8.41 9.21
N LEU A 18 -5.19 -9.65 8.73
CA LEU A 18 -4.14 -10.67 8.78
C LEU A 18 -2.92 -10.23 7.95
N LEU A 19 -3.14 -9.70 6.75
CA LEU A 19 -2.09 -9.22 5.87
C LEU A 19 -1.33 -8.04 6.48
N ALA A 20 -2.02 -7.12 7.15
CA ALA A 20 -1.37 -6.02 7.88
C ALA A 20 -0.44 -6.52 8.99
N ILE A 21 -0.89 -7.53 9.75
CA ILE A 21 -0.09 -8.17 10.81
C ILE A 21 1.13 -8.89 10.20
N GLU A 22 0.93 -9.67 9.14
CA GLU A 22 1.99 -10.37 8.44
C GLU A 22 3.09 -9.40 7.95
N CYS A 23 2.68 -8.28 7.34
CA CYS A 23 3.61 -7.24 6.90
C CYS A 23 4.42 -6.66 8.08
N ALA A 24 3.78 -6.39 9.23
CA ALA A 24 4.46 -5.90 10.43
C ALA A 24 5.50 -6.90 10.96
N VAL A 25 5.17 -8.20 10.96
CA VAL A 25 6.10 -9.27 11.33
C VAL A 25 7.29 -9.32 10.36
N ILE A 26 7.04 -9.28 9.05
CA ILE A 26 8.11 -9.28 8.04
C ILE A 26 9.03 -8.07 8.19
N ILE A 27 8.49 -6.87 8.43
CA ILE A 27 9.30 -5.66 8.69
C ILE A 27 10.20 -5.88 9.91
N ALA A 28 9.64 -6.39 11.01
CA ALA A 28 10.42 -6.65 12.22
C ALA A 28 11.56 -7.66 11.96
N LEU A 29 11.30 -8.71 11.17
CA LEU A 29 12.32 -9.69 10.78
C LEU A 29 13.38 -9.09 9.87
N LEU A 30 13.01 -8.27 8.87
CA LEU A 30 13.94 -7.58 7.98
C LEU A 30 14.87 -6.62 8.73
N LEU A 31 14.32 -5.87 9.68
CA LEU A 31 15.10 -4.94 10.50
C LEU A 31 16.06 -5.65 11.46
N ARG A 32 15.68 -6.82 11.98
CA ARG A 32 16.56 -7.65 12.83
C ARG A 32 17.68 -8.33 12.07
N THR A 33 17.43 -8.70 10.82
CA THR A 33 18.37 -9.44 9.96
C THR A 33 19.15 -8.53 9.02
N ALA A 34 19.08 -7.21 9.22
CA ALA A 34 19.52 -6.17 8.30
C ALA A 34 20.83 -6.52 7.57
N PRO A 35 20.77 -6.93 6.29
CA PRO A 35 21.94 -7.36 5.53
C PRO A 35 22.88 -6.19 5.24
N THR A 36 24.09 -6.53 4.77
CA THR A 36 25.13 -5.59 4.30
C THR A 36 24.59 -4.56 3.28
N ASN A 37 23.52 -4.91 2.55
CA ASN A 37 22.82 -4.01 1.63
C ASN A 37 21.64 -3.28 2.31
N ARG A 38 21.97 -2.22 3.05
CA ARG A 38 21.00 -1.35 3.73
C ARG A 38 19.94 -0.79 2.79
N TRP A 39 20.32 -0.43 1.57
CA TRP A 39 19.40 0.18 0.60
C TRP A 39 18.26 -0.78 0.22
N ARG A 40 18.59 -2.05 -0.07
CA ARG A 40 17.57 -3.06 -0.41
C ARG A 40 16.63 -3.33 0.77
N THR A 41 17.19 -3.37 1.98
CA THR A 41 16.43 -3.52 3.23
C THR A 41 15.43 -2.38 3.39
N THR A 42 15.88 -1.14 3.21
CA THR A 42 15.01 0.04 3.29
C THR A 42 13.90 0.01 2.24
N LEU A 43 14.21 -0.37 0.99
CA LEU A 43 13.20 -0.48 -0.07
C LEU A 43 12.09 -1.47 0.32
N TRP A 44 12.45 -2.67 0.77
CA TRP A 44 11.46 -3.68 1.17
C TRP A 44 10.70 -3.28 2.42
N CYS A 45 11.35 -2.66 3.41
CA CYS A 45 10.63 -2.12 4.56
C CYS A 45 9.56 -1.10 4.15
N TRP A 46 9.85 -0.21 3.20
CA TRP A 46 8.86 0.72 2.66
C TRP A 46 7.71 0.02 1.94
N VAL A 47 8.01 -0.98 1.10
CA VAL A 47 6.97 -1.78 0.42
C VAL A 47 6.02 -2.42 1.44
N PHE A 48 6.55 -3.13 2.44
CA PHE A 48 5.73 -3.78 3.46
C PHE A 48 5.00 -2.78 4.36
N THR A 49 5.58 -1.60 4.60
CA THR A 49 4.92 -0.54 5.40
C THR A 49 3.70 0.00 4.66
N LEU A 50 3.85 0.31 3.37
CA LEU A 50 2.74 0.78 2.54
C LEU A 50 1.66 -0.29 2.39
N LEU A 51 2.05 -1.55 2.25
CA LEU A 51 1.11 -2.67 2.23
C LEU A 51 0.38 -2.84 3.55
N ALA A 52 1.07 -2.74 4.68
CA ALA A 52 0.47 -2.82 6.01
C ALA A 52 -0.55 -1.69 6.23
N ILE A 53 -0.21 -0.46 5.82
CA ILE A 53 -1.13 0.69 5.90
C ILE A 53 -2.35 0.46 5.02
N ALA A 54 -2.15 0.09 3.75
CA ALA A 54 -3.26 -0.16 2.83
C ALA A 54 -4.19 -1.27 3.33
N SER A 55 -3.62 -2.37 3.82
CA SER A 55 -4.37 -3.51 4.35
C SER A 55 -5.08 -3.15 5.66
N PHE A 56 -4.46 -2.41 6.56
CA PHE A 56 -5.13 -1.93 7.78
C PHE A 56 -6.32 -1.02 7.46
N LEU A 57 -6.15 -0.09 6.52
CA LEU A 57 -7.24 0.79 6.07
C LEU A 57 -8.35 0.01 5.36
N GLY A 58 -8.00 -1.01 4.56
CA GLY A 58 -8.94 -1.93 3.92
C GLY A 58 -9.76 -2.71 4.96
N ALA A 59 -9.10 -3.24 5.99
CA ALA A 59 -9.75 -3.94 7.09
C ALA A 59 -10.82 -3.07 7.77
N LEU A 60 -10.53 -1.78 7.99
CA LEU A 60 -11.49 -0.82 8.55
C LEU A 60 -12.61 -0.49 7.56
N ALA A 61 -12.28 -0.24 6.29
CA ALA A 61 -13.23 0.16 5.26
C ALA A 61 -14.25 -0.94 4.92
N HIS A 62 -13.82 -2.20 4.94
CA HIS A 62 -14.65 -3.37 4.71
C HIS A 62 -15.34 -3.85 5.99
N GLY A 63 -14.70 -3.76 7.15
CA GLY A 63 -15.23 -4.35 8.39
C GLY A 63 -16.30 -3.52 9.11
N LEU A 64 -16.26 -2.20 8.96
CA LEU A 64 -17.11 -1.29 9.74
C LEU A 64 -18.17 -0.61 8.86
N GLU A 65 -19.38 -0.51 9.39
CA GLU A 65 -20.39 0.37 8.81
C GLU A 65 -20.05 1.82 9.12
N MET A 66 -19.78 2.59 8.06
CA MET A 66 -19.34 3.98 8.14
C MET A 66 -20.11 4.87 7.16
N PRO A 67 -20.34 6.14 7.52
CA PRO A 67 -20.86 7.15 6.60
C PRO A 67 -19.95 7.33 5.37
N THR A 68 -20.55 7.61 4.21
CA THR A 68 -19.86 7.87 2.93
C THR A 68 -18.65 8.81 3.03
N PRO A 69 -18.69 9.97 3.73
CA PRO A 69 -17.51 10.85 3.81
C PRO A 69 -16.32 10.19 4.52
N MET A 70 -16.58 9.41 5.57
CA MET A 70 -15.53 8.71 6.32
C MET A 70 -14.94 7.56 5.49
N ARG A 71 -15.80 6.80 4.80
CA ARG A 71 -15.37 5.76 3.87
C ARG A 71 -14.46 6.34 2.79
N THR A 72 -14.85 7.45 2.17
CA THR A 72 -14.06 8.13 1.14
C THR A 72 -12.71 8.63 1.68
N ALA A 73 -12.69 9.16 2.91
CA ALA A 73 -11.47 9.61 3.56
C ALA A 73 -10.48 8.47 3.85
N LEU A 74 -10.94 7.22 4.04
CA LEU A 74 -10.09 6.04 4.19
C LEU A 74 -9.53 5.55 2.85
N TRP A 75 -10.33 5.62 1.77
CA TRP A 75 -9.91 5.15 0.45
C TRP A 75 -8.79 5.99 -0.16
N THR A 76 -8.76 7.30 0.07
CA THR A 76 -7.70 8.17 -0.45
C THR A 76 -6.28 7.77 -0.02
N PRO A 77 -5.96 7.64 1.29
CA PRO A 77 -4.64 7.17 1.72
C PRO A 77 -4.38 5.71 1.32
N LEU A 78 -5.41 4.85 1.30
CA LEU A 78 -5.28 3.47 0.83
C LEU A 78 -4.79 3.42 -0.62
N TYR A 79 -5.44 4.16 -1.53
CA TYR A 79 -5.04 4.19 -2.95
C TYR A 79 -3.67 4.82 -3.17
N LEU A 80 -3.34 5.87 -2.41
CA LEU A 80 -2.00 6.44 -2.45
C LEU A 80 -0.94 5.42 -2.03
N SER A 81 -1.17 4.68 -0.95
CA SER A 81 -0.27 3.64 -0.48
C SER A 81 -0.07 2.53 -1.52
N LEU A 82 -1.15 2.05 -2.16
CA LEU A 82 -1.07 1.06 -3.23
C LEU A 82 -0.33 1.60 -4.46
N GLY A 83 -0.62 2.83 -4.87
CA GLY A 83 0.03 3.47 -6.01
C GLY A 83 1.55 3.60 -5.82
N ILE A 84 1.99 4.02 -4.62
CA ILE A 84 3.42 4.10 -4.30
C ILE A 84 4.03 2.70 -4.18
N LEU A 85 3.31 1.73 -3.62
CA LEU A 85 3.77 0.35 -3.50
C LEU A 85 4.09 -0.25 -4.87
N VAL A 86 3.22 -0.08 -5.87
CA VAL A 86 3.46 -0.56 -7.25
C VAL A 86 4.73 0.07 -7.83
N VAL A 87 4.95 1.37 -7.60
CA VAL A 87 6.17 2.06 -8.03
C VAL A 87 7.41 1.46 -7.37
N LEU A 88 7.37 1.19 -6.07
CA LEU A 88 8.51 0.60 -5.37
C LEU A 88 8.82 -0.83 -5.85
N PHE A 89 7.80 -1.62 -6.24
CA PHE A 89 8.01 -2.91 -6.89
C PHE A 89 8.73 -2.77 -8.23
N ILE A 90 8.33 -1.80 -9.07
CA ILE A 90 9.01 -1.51 -10.34
C ILE A 90 10.46 -1.08 -10.09
N VAL A 91 10.70 -0.22 -9.10
CA VAL A 91 12.05 0.22 -8.70
C VAL A 91 12.89 -0.98 -8.26
N GLY A 92 12.33 -1.90 -7.47
CA GLY A 92 12.98 -3.15 -7.07
C GLY A 92 13.35 -4.02 -8.28
N ALA A 93 12.39 -4.27 -9.18
CA ALA A 93 12.62 -5.08 -10.38
C ALA A 93 13.68 -4.47 -11.32
N VAL A 94 13.67 -3.15 -11.49
CA VAL A 94 14.69 -2.45 -12.29
C VAL A 94 16.04 -2.46 -11.61
N ALA A 95 16.10 -2.40 -10.27
CA ALA A 95 17.35 -2.50 -9.54
C ALA A 95 18.00 -3.88 -9.71
N ASP A 96 17.20 -4.95 -9.71
CA ASP A 96 17.68 -6.31 -9.94
C ASP A 96 18.13 -6.53 -11.40
N TRP A 97 17.51 -5.85 -12.37
CA TRP A 97 17.90 -5.94 -13.78
C TRP A 97 19.10 -5.05 -14.14
N ARG A 98 19.00 -3.74 -13.88
CA ARG A 98 19.92 -2.70 -14.41
C ARG A 98 20.76 -2.02 -13.32
N GLY A 99 20.65 -2.47 -12.08
CA GLY A 99 21.36 -1.91 -10.95
C GLY A 99 20.67 -0.70 -10.32
N LYS A 100 21.16 -0.34 -9.12
CA LYS A 100 20.58 0.69 -8.24
C LYS A 100 20.48 2.07 -8.88
N GLU A 101 21.45 2.48 -9.68
CA GLU A 101 21.48 3.83 -10.27
C GLU A 101 20.32 4.08 -11.23
N MET A 102 20.00 3.10 -12.08
CA MET A 102 18.87 3.20 -12.99
C MET A 102 17.54 3.19 -12.22
N ALA A 103 17.43 2.35 -11.19
CA ALA A 103 16.24 2.25 -10.35
C ALA A 103 15.93 3.58 -9.62
N MET A 104 16.94 4.25 -9.06
CA MET A 104 16.75 5.51 -8.34
C MET A 104 16.28 6.65 -9.26
N ARG A 105 16.60 6.62 -10.55
CA ARG A 105 16.10 7.61 -11.53
C ARG A 105 14.60 7.47 -11.79
N LEU A 106 14.03 6.28 -11.58
CA LEU A 106 12.60 6.03 -11.79
C LEU A 106 11.73 6.46 -10.61
N VAL A 107 12.30 6.55 -9.40
CA VAL A 107 11.57 6.93 -8.18
C VAL A 107 10.76 8.23 -8.34
N PRO A 108 11.34 9.38 -8.77
CA PRO A 108 10.57 10.62 -8.89
C PRO A 108 9.46 10.54 -9.93
N TRP A 109 9.70 9.85 -11.06
CA TRP A 109 8.69 9.66 -12.10
C TRP A 109 7.55 8.77 -11.63
N GLY A 110 7.88 7.68 -10.92
CA GLY A 110 6.89 6.80 -10.34
C GLY A 110 6.02 7.50 -9.32
N LEU A 111 6.62 8.26 -8.38
CA LEU A 111 5.85 9.05 -7.41
C LEU A 111 4.94 10.08 -8.09
N GLY A 112 5.43 10.76 -9.14
CA GLY A 112 4.62 11.66 -9.95
C GLY A 112 3.43 10.96 -10.62
N MET A 113 3.65 9.73 -11.12
CA MET A 113 2.61 8.92 -11.74
C MET A 113 1.58 8.42 -10.72
N SER A 114 1.98 8.00 -9.52
CA SER A 114 1.05 7.65 -8.44
C SER A 114 0.20 8.85 -8.01
N ALA A 115 0.80 10.03 -7.90
CA ALA A 115 0.09 11.27 -7.58
C ALA A 115 -0.89 11.68 -8.71
N ALA A 116 -0.47 11.57 -9.97
CA ALA A 116 -1.32 11.83 -11.13
C ALA A 116 -2.49 10.84 -11.20
N PHE A 117 -2.25 9.56 -10.96
CA PHE A 117 -3.30 8.53 -10.88
C PHE A 117 -4.29 8.85 -9.77
N LEU A 118 -3.83 9.15 -8.55
CA LEU A 118 -4.71 9.54 -7.45
C LEU A 118 -5.54 10.78 -7.79
N GLY A 119 -4.91 11.80 -8.40
CA GLY A 119 -5.58 13.02 -8.85
C GLY A 119 -6.66 12.73 -9.89
N LEU A 120 -6.38 11.87 -10.87
CA LEU A 120 -7.35 11.44 -11.88
C LEU A 120 -8.52 10.67 -11.25
N THR A 121 -8.25 9.75 -10.33
CA THR A 121 -9.30 8.97 -9.64
C THR A 121 -10.19 9.87 -8.78
N ALA A 122 -9.61 10.88 -8.12
CA ALA A 122 -10.37 11.88 -7.37
C ALA A 122 -11.21 12.81 -8.26
N LEU A 123 -10.67 13.24 -9.41
CA LEU A 123 -11.37 14.12 -10.35
C LEU A 123 -12.49 13.43 -11.12
N LEU A 124 -12.33 12.14 -11.42
CA LEU A 124 -13.34 11.32 -12.09
C LEU A 124 -14.42 10.80 -11.12
N GLY A 125 -14.49 11.33 -9.89
CA GLY A 125 -15.56 10.97 -8.94
C GLY A 125 -15.58 9.50 -8.56
N GLY A 126 -14.45 8.81 -8.68
CA GLY A 126 -14.39 7.37 -8.44
C GLY A 126 -15.06 6.50 -9.51
N THR A 127 -15.38 7.00 -10.72
CA THR A 127 -16.05 6.22 -11.79
C THR A 127 -15.22 5.10 -12.42
N PHE A 128 -14.03 4.81 -11.89
CA PHE A 128 -13.35 3.52 -12.12
C PHE A 128 -13.85 2.42 -11.16
N MET A 129 -14.81 2.74 -10.28
CA MET A 129 -15.66 1.79 -9.53
C MET A 129 -17.01 1.64 -10.22
#